data_AF-A0A9D9D3V9-F1
#
_entry.id   AF-A0A9D9D3V9-F1
#
_cell.length_a   1.000
_cell.length_b   1.000
_cell.length_c   1.000
_cell.angle_alpha   90.00
_cell.angle_beta   90.00
_cell.angle_gamma   90.00
#
_symmetry.space_group_name_H-M   'P 1'
#
loop_
_entity.id
_entity.type
_entity.pdbx_description
1 polymer ?
#
loop_
_entity_poly.entity_id
_entity_poly.type
_entity_poly.pdbx_seq_one_letter_code
_entity_poly.pdbx_strand_id
1 'polypeptide(L)'
;MTYNEKYCYIVGYLDALNLSVRIIDKTIKMQKQADINFVEPAFINMIYDDLKKYDFSNIIDVDQMIKSIDAVYVEKLNLNIPVEAVMLSIIERNNGNYERADRILIESRKIIHKGY
;
A
#
# COMPACT_ATOMS: atom_id res chain seq x y z
N MET A 1 -22.79 -15.18 -1.98
CA MET A 1 -21.56 -14.99 -1.18
C MET A 1 -21.85 -13.88 -0.20
N THR A 2 -21.83 -14.16 1.09
CA THR A 2 -21.79 -13.11 2.11
C THR A 2 -20.44 -12.43 1.95
N TYR A 3 -20.43 -11.19 1.47
CA TYR A 3 -19.20 -10.44 1.31
C TYR A 3 -18.57 -10.24 2.69
N ASN A 4 -17.42 -10.86 2.92
CA ASN A 4 -16.61 -10.68 4.12
C ASN A 4 -16.13 -9.23 4.16
N GLU A 5 -16.39 -8.50 5.25
CA GLU A 5 -16.03 -7.09 5.40
C GLU A 5 -14.54 -6.83 5.14
N LYS A 6 -13.66 -7.76 5.56
CA LYS A 6 -12.22 -7.68 5.29
C LYS A 6 -11.91 -7.73 3.80
N TYR A 7 -12.60 -8.61 3.07
CA TYR A 7 -12.45 -8.75 1.62
C TYR A 7 -12.86 -7.46 0.92
N CYS A 8 -14.04 -6.93 1.25
CA CYS A 8 -14.52 -5.66 0.68
C CYS A 8 -13.56 -4.50 0.97
N TYR A 9 -13.05 -4.42 2.20
CA TYR A 9 -12.09 -3.38 2.56
C TYR A 9 -10.80 -3.49 1.75
N ILE A 10 -10.17 -4.66 1.69
CA ILE A 10 -8.88 -4.84 1.00
C ILE A 10 -9.04 -4.58 -0.51
N VAL A 11 -10.07 -5.15 -1.14
CA VAL A 11 -10.34 -4.92 -2.57
C VAL A 11 -10.59 -3.44 -2.83
N GLY A 12 -11.50 -2.82 -2.07
CA GLY A 12 -11.83 -1.40 -2.25
C GLY A 12 -10.62 -0.49 -2.05
N TYR A 13 -9.78 -0.80 -1.06
CA TYR A 13 -8.55 -0.07 -0.79
C TYR A 13 -7.55 -0.18 -1.96
N LEU A 14 -7.22 -1.39 -2.39
CA LEU A 14 -6.26 -1.61 -3.48
C LEU A 14 -6.76 -1.04 -4.81
N ASP A 15 -8.05 -1.18 -5.11
CA ASP A 15 -8.67 -0.61 -6.32
C ASP A 15 -8.63 0.92 -6.30
N ALA A 16 -8.87 1.54 -5.15
CA ALA A 16 -8.80 2.99 -4.99
C ALA A 16 -7.36 3.51 -5.19
N LEU A 17 -6.35 2.80 -4.67
CA LEU A 17 -4.94 3.16 -4.89
C LEU A 17 -4.56 3.04 -6.38
N ASN A 18 -4.94 1.94 -7.03
CA ASN A 18 -4.67 1.73 -8.45
C ASN A 18 -5.40 2.76 -9.33
N LEU A 19 -6.65 3.10 -8.99
CA LEU A 19 -7.38 4.18 -9.65
C LEU A 19 -6.65 5.54 -9.48
N SER A 20 -6.16 5.83 -8.28
CA SER A 20 -5.42 7.06 -8.00
C SER A 20 -4.16 7.18 -8.87
N VAL A 21 -3.37 6.11 -8.98
CA VAL A 21 -2.20 6.04 -9.89
C VAL A 21 -2.61 6.35 -11.33
N ARG A 22 -3.68 5.71 -11.83
CA ARG A 22 -4.17 5.94 -13.20
C ARG A 22 -4.63 7.38 -13.44
N ILE A 23 -5.28 8.01 -12.46
CA ILE A 23 -5.72 9.40 -12.54
C ILE A 23 -4.52 10.35 -12.60
N ILE A 24 -3.51 10.15 -11.73
CA ILE A 24 -2.28 10.95 -11.73
C ILE A 24 -1.58 10.82 -13.08
N ASP A 25 -1.37 9.60 -13.57
CA ASP A 25 -0.73 9.34 -14.86
C ASP A 25 -1.45 10.00 -16.02
N LYS A 26 -2.78 9.89 -16.05
CA LYS A 26 -3.60 10.52 -17.08
C LYS A 26 -3.46 12.04 -17.03
N THR A 27 -3.47 12.62 -15.84
CA THR A 27 -3.38 14.08 -15.64
C THR A 27 -2.02 14.60 -16.10
N ILE A 28 -0.92 13.95 -15.71
CA ILE A 28 0.43 14.29 -16.15
C ILE A 28 0.54 14.24 -17.68
N LYS A 29 0.02 13.17 -18.31
CA LYS A 29 0.03 13.03 -19.77
C LYS A 29 -0.75 14.14 -20.46
N MET A 30 -1.92 14.50 -19.94
CA MET A 30 -2.73 15.60 -20.48
C MET A 30 -1.99 16.95 -20.37
N GLN A 31 -1.31 17.22 -19.25
CA GLN A 31 -0.56 18.46 -19.08
C GLN A 31 0.65 18.54 -20.03
N LYS A 32 1.43 17.46 -20.17
CA LYS A 32 2.57 17.41 -21.11
C LYS A 32 2.15 17.57 -22.57
N GLN A 33 0.93 17.17 -22.93
CA GLN A 33 0.38 17.39 -24.27
C GLN A 33 -0.03 18.85 -24.49
N ALA A 34 -0.48 19.54 -23.45
CA ALA A 34 -0.88 20.94 -23.52
C ALA A 34 0.31 21.92 -23.43
N ASP A 35 1.34 21.58 -22.66
CA ASP A 35 2.56 22.37 -22.46
C ASP A 35 3.81 21.48 -22.49
N ILE A 36 4.66 21.69 -23.50
CA ILE A 36 5.91 20.94 -23.71
C ILE A 36 6.93 21.25 -22.60
N ASN A 37 6.85 22.43 -21.98
CA ASN A 37 7.74 22.84 -20.90
C ASN A 37 7.19 22.46 -19.51
N PHE A 38 6.11 21.66 -19.45
CA PHE A 38 5.52 21.24 -18.20
C PHE A 38 6.54 20.43 -17.37
N VAL A 39 6.86 20.97 -16.18
CA VAL A 39 7.66 20.28 -15.17
C VAL A 39 6.71 19.73 -14.12
N GLU A 40 6.77 18.42 -13.91
CA GLU A 40 5.97 17.75 -12.89
C GLU A 40 6.32 18.30 -11.49
N PRO A 41 5.31 18.73 -10.70
CA PRO A 41 5.56 19.18 -9.34
C PRO A 41 6.18 18.06 -8.50
N ALA A 42 7.24 18.37 -7.74
CA ALA A 42 7.96 17.37 -6.95
C ALA A 42 7.07 16.58 -5.97
N PHE A 43 6.04 17.22 -5.39
CA PHE A 43 5.10 16.55 -4.49
C PHE A 43 4.28 15.46 -5.19
N ILE A 44 3.99 15.60 -6.49
CA ILE A 44 3.27 14.57 -7.27
C ILE A 44 4.16 13.34 -7.40
N ASN A 45 5.45 13.53 -7.67
CA ASN A 45 6.42 12.42 -7.74
C ASN A 45 6.51 11.68 -6.41
N MET A 46 6.55 12.41 -5.29
CA MET A 46 6.56 11.79 -3.96
C MET A 46 5.30 10.94 -3.71
N ILE A 47 4.11 11.48 -3.99
CA ILE A 47 2.85 10.73 -3.86
C ILE A 47 2.85 9.51 -4.77
N TYR A 48 3.31 9.68 -6.01
CA TYR A 48 3.30 8.64 -7.01
C TYR A 48 4.27 7.49 -6.65
N ASP A 49 5.45 7.82 -6.13
CA ASP A 49 6.41 6.86 -5.61
C ASP A 49 5.85 6.12 -4.38
N ASP A 50 5.12 6.83 -3.50
CA ASP A 50 4.45 6.22 -2.35
C ASP A 50 3.37 5.22 -2.78
N LEU A 51 2.53 5.56 -3.76
CA LEU A 51 1.48 4.67 -4.26
C LEU A 51 2.06 3.45 -4.97
N LYS A 52 3.17 3.61 -5.70
CA LYS A 52 3.83 2.51 -6.42
C LYS A 52 4.47 1.46 -5.52
N LYS A 53 4.67 1.74 -4.22
CA LYS A 53 5.16 0.75 -3.25
C LYS A 53 4.27 -0.49 -3.15
N TYR A 54 2.98 -0.36 -3.49
CA TYR A 54 2.02 -1.47 -3.45
C TYR A 54 2.15 -2.44 -4.64
N ASP A 55 3.04 -2.19 -5.60
CA ASP A 55 3.26 -2.99 -6.82
C ASP A 55 2.04 -3.80 -7.28
N PHE A 56 1.09 -3.10 -7.90
CA PHE A 56 -0.20 -3.67 -8.30
C PHE A 56 -0.11 -4.85 -9.28
N SER A 57 1.08 -5.09 -9.88
CA SER A 57 1.31 -6.18 -10.82
C SER A 57 1.49 -7.53 -10.12
N ASN A 58 1.97 -7.52 -8.87
CA ASN A 58 2.37 -8.72 -8.12
C ASN A 58 1.61 -8.84 -6.79
N ILE A 59 0.40 -8.31 -6.73
CA ILE A 59 -0.45 -8.46 -5.55
C ILE A 59 -0.91 -9.91 -5.44
N ILE A 60 -0.71 -10.50 -4.27
CA ILE A 60 -1.21 -11.84 -3.94
C ILE A 60 -2.74 -11.88 -3.97
N ASP A 61 -3.28 -13.08 -4.08
CA ASP A 61 -4.72 -13.30 -3.94
C ASP A 61 -5.26 -12.71 -2.63
N VAL A 62 -6.44 -12.07 -2.70
CA VAL A 62 -7.02 -11.34 -1.56
C VAL A 62 -7.32 -12.26 -0.39
N ASP A 63 -7.75 -13.51 -0.63
CA ASP A 63 -8.00 -14.46 0.45
C ASP A 63 -6.69 -14.87 1.13
N GLN A 64 -5.61 -14.97 0.37
CA GLN A 64 -4.27 -15.18 0.92
C GLN A 64 -3.80 -13.96 1.72
N MET A 65 -4.06 -12.74 1.23
CA MET A 65 -3.74 -11.51 1.94
C MET A 65 -4.47 -11.43 3.29
N ILE A 66 -5.76 -11.75 3.32
CA ILE A 66 -6.55 -11.81 4.57
C ILE A 66 -5.94 -12.80 5.55
N LYS A 67 -5.60 -14.02 5.10
CA LYS A 67 -4.95 -15.02 5.95
C LYS A 67 -3.62 -14.53 6.52
N SER A 68 -2.81 -13.87 5.70
CA SER A 68 -1.53 -13.31 6.13
C SER A 68 -1.70 -12.15 7.10
N ILE A 69 -2.67 -11.26 6.87
CA ILE A 69 -3.02 -10.17 7.79
C ILE A 69 -3.45 -10.75 9.14
N ASP A 70 -4.35 -11.74 9.13
CA ASP A 70 -4.83 -12.38 10.34
C ASP A 70 -3.70 -13.03 11.12
N ALA A 71 -2.76 -13.70 10.44
CA ALA A 71 -1.57 -14.28 11.06
C ALA A 71 -0.69 -13.23 11.74
N VAL A 72 -0.50 -12.04 11.14
CA VAL A 72 0.26 -10.95 11.75
C VAL A 72 -0.41 -10.46 13.03
N TYR A 73 -1.75 -10.31 13.02
CA TYR A 73 -2.50 -9.83 14.19
C TYR A 73 -2.76 -10.86 15.28
N VAL A 74 -2.35 -12.13 15.11
CA VAL A 74 -2.33 -13.11 16.21
C VAL A 74 -1.42 -12.64 17.36
N GLU A 75 -0.32 -11.97 17.02
CA GLU A 75 0.60 -11.43 18.03
C GLU A 75 0.04 -10.15 18.66
N LYS A 76 -0.12 -10.14 20.00
CA LYS A 76 -0.64 -8.97 20.74
C LYS A 76 0.14 -7.67 20.49
N LEU A 77 1.43 -7.77 20.22
CA LEU A 77 2.29 -6.62 19.91
C LEU A 77 1.94 -5.95 18.57
N ASN A 78 1.20 -6.63 17.71
CA ASN A 78 0.85 -6.16 16.37
C ASN A 78 -0.54 -5.52 16.30
N LEU A 79 -1.38 -5.64 17.34
CA LEU A 79 -2.78 -5.17 17.30
C LEU A 79 -2.95 -3.68 16.99
N ASN A 80 -1.92 -2.88 17.29
CA ASN A 80 -1.94 -1.43 17.05
C ASN A 80 -1.26 -1.04 15.73
N ILE A 81 -0.68 -1.98 14.98
CA ILE A 81 -0.08 -1.70 13.67
C ILE A 81 -1.21 -1.40 12.67
N PRO A 82 -1.15 -0.29 11.90
CA PRO A 82 -2.14 -0.01 10.86
C PRO A 82 -2.20 -1.11 9.81
N VAL A 83 -3.40 -1.42 9.31
CA VAL A 83 -3.61 -2.51 8.34
C VAL A 83 -2.88 -2.25 7.03
N GLU A 84 -2.71 -0.98 6.64
CA GLU A 84 -1.98 -0.54 5.47
C GLU A 84 -0.50 -0.93 5.54
N ALA A 85 0.11 -0.79 6.72
CA ALA A 85 1.50 -1.20 6.94
C ALA A 85 1.65 -2.72 6.89
N VAL A 86 0.66 -3.45 7.42
CA VAL A 86 0.64 -4.92 7.32
C VAL A 86 0.49 -5.36 5.85
N MET A 87 -0.45 -4.77 5.11
CA MET A 87 -0.64 -5.03 3.68
C MET A 87 0.65 -4.78 2.89
N LEU A 88 1.29 -3.63 3.10
CA LEU A 88 2.54 -3.31 2.43
C LEU A 88 3.65 -4.31 2.78
N SER A 89 3.76 -4.72 4.04
CA SER A 89 4.75 -5.74 4.43
C SER A 89 4.52 -7.08 3.73
N ILE A 90 3.27 -7.48 3.54
CA ILE A 90 2.91 -8.72 2.84
C ILE A 90 3.27 -8.64 1.35
N ILE A 91 2.98 -7.50 0.72
CA ILE A 91 3.33 -7.25 -0.70
C ILE A 91 4.85 -7.30 -0.88
N GLU A 92 5.62 -6.60 -0.04
CA GLU A 92 7.08 -6.64 -0.09
C GLU A 92 7.64 -8.05 0.09
N ARG A 93 7.02 -8.84 0.98
CA ARG A 93 7.40 -10.23 1.19
C ARG A 93 7.12 -11.09 -0.03
N ASN A 94 5.98 -10.89 -0.69
CA ASN A 94 5.64 -11.57 -1.95
C ASN A 94 6.62 -11.23 -3.09
N ASN A 95 7.10 -9.99 -3.10
CA ASN A 95 8.11 -9.52 -4.06
C ASN A 95 9.54 -9.99 -3.72
N GLY A 96 9.73 -10.79 -2.66
CA GLY A 96 11.04 -11.28 -2.24
C GLY A 96 11.84 -10.30 -1.38
N ASN A 97 11.27 -9.14 -1.02
CA ASN A 97 11.92 -8.09 -0.23
C ASN A 97 11.71 -8.32 1.28
N TYR A 98 12.13 -9.47 1.80
CA TYR A 98 11.90 -9.88 3.20
C TYR A 98 12.42 -8.87 4.23
N GLU A 99 13.63 -8.35 4.05
CA GLU A 99 14.21 -7.37 4.98
C GLU A 99 13.40 -6.07 5.05
N ARG A 100 12.84 -5.66 3.92
CA ARG A 100 12.01 -4.46 3.83
C ARG A 100 10.66 -4.68 4.49
N ALA A 101 10.05 -5.84 4.26
CA ALA A 101 8.82 -6.25 4.93
C ALA A 101 8.97 -6.21 6.46
N ASP A 102 10.04 -6.80 6.99
CA ASP A 102 10.31 -6.83 8.43
C ASP A 102 10.56 -5.42 8.99
N ARG A 103 11.28 -4.57 8.24
CA ARG A 103 11.52 -3.17 8.63
C ARG A 103 10.21 -2.38 8.74
N ILE A 104 9.29 -2.52 7.79
CA ILE A 104 7.98 -1.85 7.81
C ILE A 104 7.22 -2.18 9.10
N LEU A 105 7.19 -3.47 9.48
CA LEU A 105 6.52 -3.90 10.71
C LEU A 105 7.23 -3.35 11.96
N ILE A 106 8.56 -3.39 12.01
CA ILE A 106 9.35 -2.87 13.13
C ILE A 106 9.14 -1.35 13.30
N GLU A 107 9.19 -0.59 12.22
CA GLU A 107 8.99 0.86 12.26
C GLU A 107 7.56 1.19 12.70
N SER A 108 6.57 0.46 12.19
CA SER A 108 5.18 0.65 12.58
C SER A 108 4.94 0.36 14.06
N ARG A 109 5.61 -0.66 14.63
CA ARG A 109 5.61 -0.94 16.08
C ARG A 109 6.22 0.22 16.90
N LYS A 110 7.26 0.88 16.38
CA LYS A 110 7.97 1.97 17.07
C LYS A 110 7.17 3.28 17.11
N ILE A 111 6.40 3.58 16.05
CA ILE A 111 5.58 4.80 15.97
C ILE A 111 4.57 4.85 17.14
N ILE A 112 4.08 3.69 17.59
CA ILE A 112 3.14 3.57 18.71
C ILE A 112 3.82 3.83 20.07
N HIS A 113 5.11 3.50 20.21
CA HIS A 113 5.85 3.68 21.47
C HIS A 113 6.41 5.09 21.68
N LYS A 114 6.34 5.97 20.67
CA LYS A 114 6.72 7.39 20.78
C LYS A 114 5.53 8.33 21.05
N GLY A 115 4.34 7.77 21.30
CA GLY A 115 3.10 8.50 21.54
C GLY A 115 2.70 8.67 23.01
N TYR A 116 3.66 8.71 23.94
CA TYR A 116 3.47 9.12 25.35
C TYR A 116 4.70 9.88 25.85
#